data_AF-A0A9W4PAG7-F1
#
_entry.id   AF-A0A9W4PAG7-F1
#
_cell.length_a   1.000
_cell.length_b   1.000
_cell.length_c   1.000
_cell.angle_alpha   90.00
_cell.angle_beta   90.00
_cell.angle_gamma   90.00
#
_symmetry.space_group_name_H-M   'P 1'
#
loop_
_entity.id
_entity.type
_entity.pdbx_description
1 polymer ?
#
loop_
_entity_poly.entity_id
_entity_poly.type
_entity_poly.pdbx_seq_one_letter_code
_entity_poly.pdbx_strand_id
1 'polypeptide(L)'
;MKKINILLVAFLVLSLFTGLKTAEAASNMKVHFINVGQGDSILIQTGNENVLIDGGGKGKGDEVVAYLKKQKVKTLNALVSTHPDADHVGGLAYVIKRLNVKSVYAPKISHTTQAYKDFLTAVKQKKLTIKKAQTGVEINTKAKDNSLKFIAPVKEYAKSDLNNWSAVLLLKHGKNFYCCKTVEFSESQNLSHR
;
A
#
# COMPACT_ATOMS: atom_id res chain seq x y z
N MET A 1 -24.87 59.26 -26.37
CA MET A 1 -23.98 58.08 -26.31
C MET A 1 -23.47 57.92 -24.88
N LYS A 2 -23.95 56.91 -24.13
CA LYS A 2 -23.54 56.68 -22.73
C LYS A 2 -22.21 55.93 -22.73
N LYS A 3 -21.14 56.57 -22.23
CA LYS A 3 -19.84 55.92 -22.02
C LYS A 3 -20.00 54.90 -20.89
N ILE A 4 -20.10 53.62 -21.23
CA ILE A 4 -20.12 52.54 -20.24
C ILE A 4 -18.71 52.45 -19.65
N ASN A 5 -18.62 52.58 -18.32
CA ASN A 5 -17.39 52.56 -17.54
C ASN A 5 -16.64 51.22 -17.71
N ILE A 6 -15.65 51.19 -18.61
CA ILE A 6 -14.77 50.02 -18.87
C ILE A 6 -14.05 49.56 -17.59
N LEU A 7 -13.82 50.45 -16.62
CA LEU A 7 -13.22 50.11 -15.32
C LEU A 7 -14.09 49.15 -14.48
N LEU A 8 -15.42 49.24 -14.55
CA LEU A 8 -16.33 48.39 -13.76
C LEU A 8 -16.36 46.95 -14.27
N VAL A 9 -16.19 46.76 -15.59
CA VAL A 9 -16.15 45.43 -16.21
C VAL A 9 -14.83 44.73 -15.90
N ALA A 10 -13.70 45.46 -15.91
CA ALA A 10 -12.39 44.89 -15.57
C ALA A 10 -12.30 44.41 -14.11
N PHE A 11 -12.92 45.13 -13.18
CA PHE A 11 -12.95 44.75 -11.75
C PHE A 11 -13.82 43.50 -11.50
N LEU A 12 -14.94 43.37 -12.24
CA LEU A 12 -15.81 42.19 -12.16
C LEU A 12 -15.11 40.93 -12.68
N VAL A 13 -14.41 41.02 -13.82
CA VAL A 13 -13.66 39.90 -14.41
C VAL A 13 -12.47 39.49 -13.53
N LEU A 14 -11.78 40.44 -12.89
CA LEU A 14 -10.67 40.11 -11.99
C LEU A 14 -11.16 39.42 -10.69
N SER A 15 -12.35 39.78 -10.20
CA SER A 15 -12.99 39.12 -9.05
C SER A 15 -13.46 37.69 -9.34
N LEU A 16 -13.65 37.33 -10.62
CA LEU A 16 -13.99 35.98 -11.06
C LEU A 16 -12.77 35.04 -11.10
N PHE A 17 -11.55 35.57 -11.11
CA PHE A 17 -10.31 34.78 -11.17
C PHE A 17 -9.66 34.50 -9.80
N THR A 18 -10.07 35.18 -8.73
CA THR A 18 -9.44 35.06 -7.39
C THR A 18 -10.05 33.96 -6.51
N GLY A 19 -11.08 33.26 -6.98
CA GLY A 19 -11.91 32.37 -6.16
C GLY A 19 -11.71 30.86 -6.32
N LEU A 20 -10.96 30.37 -7.31
CA LEU A 20 -10.69 28.93 -7.43
C LEU A 20 -9.60 28.51 -6.44
N LYS A 21 -9.96 28.44 -5.16
CA LYS A 21 -9.30 27.47 -4.28
C LYS A 21 -9.68 26.11 -4.84
N THR A 22 -8.79 25.51 -5.64
CA THR A 22 -8.84 24.06 -5.85
C THR A 22 -8.89 23.47 -4.45
N ALA A 23 -10.05 22.92 -4.07
CA ALA A 23 -10.14 22.04 -2.93
C ALA A 23 -9.06 20.99 -3.20
N GLU A 24 -7.96 21.06 -2.46
CA GLU A 24 -6.95 20.02 -2.47
C GLU A 24 -7.73 18.77 -2.14
N ALA A 25 -7.97 17.95 -3.18
CA ALA A 25 -8.86 16.81 -3.07
C ALA A 25 -8.32 16.02 -1.89
N ALA A 26 -9.07 16.01 -0.78
CA ALA A 26 -8.65 15.33 0.43
C ALA A 26 -8.16 13.96 -0.05
N SER A 27 -6.87 13.69 0.17
CA SER A 27 -6.25 12.44 -0.21
C SER A 27 -6.99 11.38 0.60
N ASN A 28 -8.08 10.83 0.05
CA ASN A 28 -8.93 9.88 0.73
C ASN A 28 -8.13 8.59 0.89
N MET A 29 -7.39 8.51 1.98
CA MET A 29 -6.69 7.32 2.38
C MET A 29 -7.74 6.29 2.78
N LYS A 30 -7.63 5.09 2.23
CA LYS A 30 -8.51 3.97 2.58
C LYS A 30 -7.66 2.75 2.90
N VAL A 31 -8.06 2.04 3.94
CA VAL A 31 -7.52 0.74 4.29
C VAL A 31 -8.65 -0.27 4.22
N HIS A 32 -8.44 -1.34 3.47
CA HIS A 32 -9.42 -2.39 3.23
C HIS A 32 -8.87 -3.71 3.74
N PHE A 33 -9.59 -4.34 4.66
CA PHE A 33 -9.35 -5.72 5.07
C PHE A 33 -10.17 -6.63 4.16
N ILE A 34 -9.46 -7.39 3.32
CA ILE A 34 -10.08 -8.30 2.35
C ILE A 34 -10.31 -9.62 3.09
N ASN A 35 -11.56 -10.05 3.19
CA ASN A 35 -11.88 -11.34 3.79
C ASN A 35 -11.35 -12.46 2.89
N VAL A 36 -10.31 -13.15 3.39
CA VAL A 36 -9.67 -14.31 2.75
C VAL A 36 -9.77 -15.58 3.60
N GLY A 37 -10.61 -15.56 4.66
CA GLY A 37 -10.66 -16.62 5.66
C GLY A 37 -9.43 -16.58 6.58
N GLN A 38 -8.55 -17.57 6.47
CA GLN A 38 -7.31 -17.63 7.25
C GLN A 38 -6.21 -16.77 6.62
N GLY A 39 -5.48 -16.05 7.49
CA GLY A 39 -4.41 -15.13 7.13
C GLY A 39 -4.91 -13.75 6.74
N ASP A 40 -4.02 -12.92 6.21
CA ASP A 40 -4.32 -11.51 5.92
C ASP A 40 -4.29 -11.16 4.44
N SER A 41 -5.09 -10.16 4.09
CA SER A 41 -4.92 -9.40 2.86
C SER A 41 -5.46 -7.98 3.05
N ILE A 42 -4.56 -7.00 2.99
CA ILE A 42 -4.85 -5.59 3.27
C ILE A 42 -4.53 -4.76 2.02
N LEU A 43 -5.51 -4.00 1.53
CA LEU A 43 -5.29 -2.99 0.50
C LEU A 43 -5.27 -1.60 1.13
N ILE A 44 -4.16 -0.89 0.94
CA ILE A 44 -4.01 0.53 1.26
C ILE A 44 -4.13 1.32 -0.05
N GLN A 45 -5.01 2.33 -0.06
CA GLN A 45 -5.15 3.27 -1.17
C GLN A 45 -4.84 4.69 -0.68
N THR A 46 -3.88 5.37 -1.32
CA THR A 46 -3.51 6.77 -1.03
C THR A 46 -3.61 7.57 -2.33
N GLY A 47 -4.76 8.20 -2.56
CA GLY A 47 -5.07 8.83 -3.84
C GLY A 47 -5.11 7.80 -4.97
N ASN A 48 -4.15 7.86 -5.90
CA ASN A 48 -4.05 6.92 -7.03
C ASN A 48 -3.06 5.77 -6.78
N GLU A 49 -2.43 5.72 -5.62
CA GLU A 49 -1.45 4.69 -5.29
C GLU A 49 -2.07 3.56 -4.48
N ASN A 50 -1.68 2.33 -4.80
CA ASN A 50 -2.25 1.13 -4.19
C ASN A 50 -1.12 0.24 -3.67
N VAL A 51 -1.22 -0.18 -2.41
CA VAL A 51 -0.32 -1.14 -1.80
C VAL A 51 -1.14 -2.34 -1.32
N LEU A 52 -0.76 -3.54 -1.74
CA LEU A 52 -1.31 -4.77 -1.20
C LEU A 52 -0.31 -5.35 -0.19
N ILE A 53 -0.79 -5.69 1.00
CA ILE A 53 -0.04 -6.43 2.02
C ILE A 53 -0.72 -7.79 2.15
N ASP A 54 0.03 -8.85 1.87
CA ASP A 54 -0.39 -10.26 1.87
C ASP A 54 -1.59 -10.57 0.96
N GLY A 55 -1.78 -11.86 0.68
CA GLY A 55 -2.78 -12.37 -0.27
C GLY A 55 -3.66 -13.47 0.28
N GLY A 56 -3.62 -13.72 1.59
CA GLY A 56 -4.26 -14.87 2.21
C GLY A 56 -3.69 -16.22 1.75
N GLY A 57 -4.39 -17.29 2.15
CA GLY A 57 -4.00 -18.66 1.86
C GLY A 57 -4.12 -19.12 0.42
N LYS A 58 -3.68 -20.36 0.18
CA LYS A 58 -3.80 -21.01 -1.13
C LYS A 58 -5.27 -21.07 -1.56
N GLY A 59 -5.54 -20.68 -2.81
CA GLY A 59 -6.90 -20.61 -3.36
C GLY A 59 -7.59 -19.25 -3.18
N LYS A 60 -7.03 -18.33 -2.38
CA LYS A 60 -7.62 -17.00 -2.13
C LYS A 60 -7.23 -15.93 -3.15
N GLY A 61 -6.28 -16.25 -4.02
CA GLY A 61 -5.77 -15.33 -5.03
C GLY A 61 -6.84 -14.74 -5.97
N ASP A 62 -7.84 -15.53 -6.38
CA ASP A 62 -8.91 -15.02 -7.27
C ASP A 62 -9.88 -14.10 -6.52
N GLU A 63 -10.17 -14.37 -5.24
CA GLU A 63 -10.97 -13.49 -4.37
C GLU A 63 -10.28 -12.13 -4.20
N VAL A 64 -8.97 -12.13 -3.90
CA VAL A 64 -8.17 -10.90 -3.77
C VAL A 64 -8.15 -10.13 -5.10
N VAL A 65 -7.90 -10.80 -6.22
CA VAL A 65 -7.89 -10.15 -7.55
C VAL A 65 -9.25 -9.55 -7.90
N ALA A 66 -10.34 -10.26 -7.62
CA ALA A 66 -11.70 -9.77 -7.85
C ALA A 66 -11.98 -8.53 -6.99
N TYR A 67 -11.58 -8.56 -5.71
CA TYR A 67 -11.72 -7.41 -4.82
C TYR A 67 -10.92 -6.19 -5.31
N LEU A 68 -9.65 -6.37 -5.67
CA LEU A 68 -8.79 -5.30 -6.20
C LEU A 68 -9.41 -4.66 -7.45
N LYS A 69 -9.94 -5.47 -8.37
CA LYS A 69 -10.65 -4.96 -9.57
C LYS A 69 -11.91 -4.19 -9.21
N LYS A 70 -12.70 -4.66 -8.23
CA LYS A 70 -13.88 -3.95 -7.70
C LYS A 70 -13.51 -2.58 -7.11
N GLN A 71 -12.36 -2.47 -6.46
CA GLN A 71 -11.80 -1.19 -5.97
C GLN A 71 -11.11 -0.36 -7.06
N LYS A 72 -11.27 -0.74 -8.34
CA LYS A 72 -10.69 -0.07 -9.51
C LYS A 72 -9.15 -0.01 -9.48
N VAL A 73 -8.50 -0.95 -8.80
CA VAL A 73 -7.03 -1.06 -8.78
C VAL A 73 -6.55 -1.61 -10.12
N LYS A 74 -5.92 -0.74 -10.92
CA LYS A 74 -5.27 -1.11 -12.19
C LYS A 74 -3.80 -1.46 -12.00
N THR A 75 -3.16 -0.87 -11.00
CA THR A 75 -1.73 -1.03 -10.73
C THR A 75 -1.50 -1.00 -9.23
N LEU A 76 -0.71 -1.97 -8.76
CA LEU A 76 -0.15 -1.97 -7.43
C LEU A 76 1.21 -1.27 -7.48
N ASN A 77 1.34 -0.16 -6.75
CA ASN A 77 2.61 0.54 -6.57
C ASN A 77 3.59 -0.34 -5.78
N ALA A 78 3.06 -1.07 -4.79
CA ALA A 78 3.80 -2.09 -4.07
C ALA A 78 2.92 -3.30 -3.74
N LEU A 79 3.56 -4.46 -3.69
CA LEU A 79 3.05 -5.69 -3.10
C LEU A 79 4.02 -6.11 -2.01
N VAL A 80 3.53 -6.33 -0.81
CA VAL A 80 4.30 -6.69 0.37
C VAL A 80 3.90 -8.09 0.80
N SER A 81 4.88 -8.99 0.91
CA SER A 81 4.75 -10.24 1.65
C SER A 81 5.34 -10.01 3.04
N THR A 82 4.54 -10.14 4.08
CA THR A 82 4.98 -9.88 5.45
C THR A 82 5.96 -10.94 5.91
N HIS A 83 5.63 -12.21 5.73
CA HIS A 83 6.47 -13.38 6.04
C HIS A 83 6.09 -14.54 5.10
N PRO A 84 6.85 -15.65 5.07
CA PRO A 84 6.77 -16.62 3.98
C PRO A 84 5.69 -17.72 4.16
N ASP A 85 4.85 -17.62 5.20
CA ASP A 85 3.86 -18.64 5.52
C ASP A 85 2.72 -18.69 4.49
N ALA A 86 2.20 -19.90 4.28
CA ALA A 86 1.33 -20.21 3.16
C ALA A 86 -0.04 -19.53 3.23
N ASP A 87 -0.53 -19.23 4.43
CA ASP A 87 -1.75 -18.47 4.69
C ASP A 87 -1.57 -16.95 4.49
N HIS A 88 -0.36 -16.47 4.22
CA HIS A 88 -0.09 -15.08 3.85
C HIS A 88 0.30 -14.92 2.38
N VAL A 89 1.18 -15.79 1.87
CA VAL A 89 1.71 -15.68 0.49
C VAL A 89 0.88 -16.40 -0.56
N GLY A 90 -0.07 -17.24 -0.14
CA GLY A 90 -0.81 -18.18 -1.00
C GLY A 90 -1.55 -17.51 -2.16
N GLY A 91 -2.12 -16.32 -1.96
CA GLY A 91 -2.78 -15.56 -3.04
C GLY A 91 -1.85 -14.66 -3.87
N LEU A 92 -0.63 -14.38 -3.42
CA LEU A 92 0.22 -13.34 -4.05
C LEU A 92 0.66 -13.70 -5.48
N ALA A 93 0.89 -14.99 -5.76
CA ALA A 93 1.22 -15.44 -7.11
C ALA A 93 0.12 -15.11 -8.13
N TYR A 94 -1.15 -15.17 -7.71
CA TYR A 94 -2.32 -14.89 -8.54
C TYR A 94 -2.44 -13.40 -8.84
N VAL A 95 -2.20 -12.58 -7.82
CA VAL A 95 -2.17 -11.11 -7.92
C VAL A 95 -1.07 -10.67 -8.89
N ILE A 96 0.17 -11.15 -8.69
CA ILE A 96 1.32 -10.80 -9.54
C ILE A 96 1.08 -11.18 -11.00
N LYS A 97 0.46 -12.35 -11.25
CA LYS A 97 0.16 -12.80 -12.62
C LYS A 97 -0.88 -11.92 -13.32
N ARG A 98 -1.90 -11.42 -12.60
CA ARG A 98 -3.11 -10.80 -13.16
C ARG A 98 -3.16 -9.27 -13.07
N LEU A 99 -2.37 -8.64 -12.20
CA LEU A 99 -2.28 -7.17 -12.08
C LEU A 99 -0.90 -6.67 -12.46
N ASN A 100 -0.83 -5.37 -12.80
CA ASN A 100 0.44 -4.68 -12.94
C ASN A 100 1.01 -4.35 -11.55
N VAL A 101 2.17 -4.92 -11.22
CA VAL A 101 2.85 -4.71 -9.93
C VAL A 101 4.19 -4.01 -10.19
N LYS A 102 4.40 -2.84 -9.58
CA LYS A 102 5.61 -2.04 -9.79
C LYS A 102 6.78 -2.43 -8.89
N SER A 103 6.51 -2.88 -7.67
CA SER A 103 7.56 -3.26 -6.72
C SER A 103 7.04 -4.36 -5.79
N VAL A 104 7.92 -5.29 -5.46
CA VAL A 104 7.64 -6.37 -4.52
C VAL A 104 8.60 -6.24 -3.33
N TYR A 105 8.07 -6.37 -2.12
CA TYR A 105 8.83 -6.31 -0.88
C TYR A 105 8.59 -7.59 -0.08
N ALA A 106 9.66 -8.16 0.48
CA ALA A 106 9.58 -9.27 1.43
C ALA A 106 10.81 -9.27 2.35
N PRO A 107 10.73 -9.80 3.58
CA PRO A 107 11.89 -10.00 4.43
C PRO A 107 12.88 -11.00 3.79
N LYS A 108 14.15 -10.95 4.21
CA LYS A 108 15.21 -11.85 3.71
C LYS A 108 15.17 -13.22 4.41
N ILE A 109 14.00 -13.86 4.38
CA ILE A 109 13.76 -15.22 4.87
C ILE A 109 12.98 -16.00 3.80
N SER A 110 13.23 -17.29 3.72
CA SER A 110 12.59 -18.19 2.76
C SER A 110 11.86 -19.33 3.47
N HIS A 111 10.89 -19.92 2.78
CA HIS A 111 10.23 -21.15 3.19
C HIS A 111 10.17 -22.13 2.02
N THR A 112 10.05 -23.41 2.32
CA THR A 112 9.96 -24.51 1.35
C THR A 112 8.54 -24.83 0.87
N THR A 113 7.50 -24.13 1.36
CA THR A 113 6.09 -24.40 0.96
C THR A 113 5.88 -24.17 -0.54
N GLN A 114 4.90 -24.87 -1.11
CA GLN A 114 4.54 -24.65 -2.51
C GLN A 114 4.03 -23.22 -2.75
N ALA A 115 3.27 -22.66 -1.80
CA ALA A 115 2.79 -21.29 -1.87
C ALA A 115 3.93 -20.28 -2.02
N TYR A 116 4.99 -20.41 -1.22
CA TYR A 116 6.15 -19.51 -1.32
C TYR A 116 6.93 -19.71 -2.63
N LYS A 117 7.08 -20.97 -3.09
CA LYS A 117 7.69 -21.26 -4.40
C LYS A 117 6.89 -20.66 -5.57
N ASP A 118 5.57 -20.70 -5.50
CA ASP A 118 4.69 -20.12 -6.52
C ASP A 118 4.80 -18.59 -6.55
N PHE A 119 4.91 -17.96 -5.38
CA PHE A 119 5.20 -16.54 -5.24
C PHE A 119 6.53 -16.16 -5.90
N LEU A 120 7.63 -16.84 -5.56
CA LEU A 120 8.95 -16.58 -6.16
C LEU A 120 8.94 -16.78 -7.68
N THR A 121 8.29 -17.84 -8.15
CA THR A 121 8.10 -18.13 -9.57
C THR A 121 7.35 -16.99 -10.27
N ALA A 122 6.25 -16.49 -9.69
CA ALA A 122 5.47 -15.41 -10.26
C ALA A 122 6.27 -14.10 -10.36
N VAL A 123 7.03 -13.75 -9.32
CA VAL A 123 7.96 -12.61 -9.32
C VAL A 123 8.95 -12.72 -10.46
N LYS A 124 9.62 -13.87 -10.59
CA LYS A 124 10.61 -14.14 -11.64
C LYS A 124 10.00 -14.06 -13.04
N GLN A 125 8.84 -14.68 -13.26
CA GLN A 125 8.14 -14.67 -14.55
C GLN A 125 7.72 -13.26 -14.99
N LYS A 126 7.38 -12.39 -14.05
CA LYS A 126 7.09 -10.96 -14.32
C LYS A 126 8.33 -10.08 -14.39
N LYS A 127 9.53 -10.65 -14.31
CA LYS A 127 10.82 -9.93 -14.30
C LYS A 127 10.89 -8.87 -13.20
N LEU A 128 10.23 -9.15 -12.08
CA LEU A 128 10.27 -8.31 -10.88
C LEU A 128 11.43 -8.75 -9.98
N THR A 129 11.92 -7.83 -9.16
CA THR A 129 12.86 -8.13 -8.09
C THR A 129 12.20 -7.93 -6.74
N ILE A 130 12.62 -8.71 -5.75
CA ILE A 130 12.16 -8.56 -4.36
C ILE A 130 13.11 -7.60 -3.66
N LYS A 131 12.57 -6.45 -3.23
CA LYS A 131 13.26 -5.50 -2.37
C LYS A 131 13.16 -5.99 -0.92
N LYS A 132 14.22 -5.81 -0.14
CA LYS A 132 14.23 -6.25 1.26
C LYS A 132 13.24 -5.39 2.07
N ALA A 133 12.25 -6.02 2.68
CA ALA A 133 11.43 -5.40 3.70
C ALA A 133 12.16 -5.53 5.05
N GLN A 134 12.60 -4.42 5.60
CA GLN A 134 13.27 -4.33 6.90
C GLN A 134 13.16 -2.90 7.42
N THR A 135 13.42 -2.73 8.72
CA THR A 135 13.42 -1.40 9.35
C THR A 135 14.22 -0.37 8.54
N GLY A 136 13.68 0.82 8.38
CA GLY A 136 14.32 1.92 7.65
C GLY A 136 14.05 1.97 6.15
N VAL A 137 13.59 0.87 5.53
CA VAL A 137 13.26 0.85 4.10
C VAL A 137 11.91 1.53 3.86
N GLU A 138 11.82 2.32 2.79
CA GLU A 138 10.61 3.06 2.42
C GLU A 138 9.99 2.52 1.12
N ILE A 139 8.66 2.64 1.03
CA ILE A 139 7.92 2.48 -0.21
C ILE A 139 7.69 3.87 -0.79
N ASN A 140 8.28 4.15 -1.95
CA ASN A 140 8.14 5.44 -2.62
C ASN A 140 6.67 5.71 -2.94
N THR A 141 6.15 6.84 -2.44
CA THR A 141 4.79 7.33 -2.67
C THR A 141 4.85 8.76 -3.20
N LYS A 142 3.97 9.10 -4.13
CA LYS A 142 3.77 10.47 -4.63
C LYS A 142 2.74 11.26 -3.82
N ALA A 143 2.02 10.59 -2.93
CA ALA A 143 0.99 11.23 -2.12
C ALA A 143 1.66 11.99 -0.96
N LYS A 144 1.77 13.33 -1.09
CA LYS A 144 2.56 14.20 -0.21
C LYS A 144 2.27 14.05 1.28
N ASP A 145 1.02 13.81 1.64
CA ASP A 145 0.61 13.64 3.05
C ASP A 145 0.82 12.23 3.59
N ASN A 146 1.38 11.32 2.79
CA ASN A 146 1.59 9.93 3.15
C ASN A 146 3.07 9.57 3.17
N SER A 147 3.47 8.79 4.17
CA SER A 147 4.75 8.07 4.13
C SER A 147 4.54 6.60 4.49
N LEU A 148 5.30 5.73 3.84
CA LEU A 148 5.20 4.28 3.98
C LEU A 148 6.59 3.75 4.31
N LYS A 149 6.80 3.34 5.56
CA LYS A 149 8.10 2.92 6.06
C LYS A 149 8.02 1.60 6.79
N PHE A 150 8.90 0.67 6.44
CA PHE A 150 9.06 -0.55 7.21
C PHE A 150 9.73 -0.24 8.56
N ILE A 151 9.14 -0.70 9.65
CA ILE A 151 9.70 -0.57 11.01
C ILE A 151 10.22 -1.89 11.56
N ALA A 152 9.84 -3.03 10.95
CA ALA A 152 10.33 -4.36 11.25
C ALA A 152 10.46 -5.20 9.96
N PRO A 153 11.25 -6.29 9.95
CA PRO A 153 12.14 -6.73 11.02
C PRO A 153 13.29 -5.74 11.28
N VAL A 154 13.73 -5.61 12.54
CA VAL A 154 14.84 -4.70 12.93
C VAL A 154 16.22 -5.37 12.90
N LYS A 155 16.24 -6.70 12.84
CA LYS A 155 17.44 -7.55 12.78
C LYS A 155 17.11 -8.87 12.10
N GLU A 156 18.11 -9.73 11.93
CA GLU A 156 17.88 -11.12 11.55
C GLU A 156 17.46 -11.93 12.79
N TYR A 157 16.54 -12.87 12.59
CA TYR A 157 16.00 -13.73 13.65
C TYR A 157 16.29 -15.21 13.36
N ALA A 158 16.03 -16.09 14.32
CA ALA A 158 16.12 -17.53 14.08
C ALA A 158 15.23 -17.93 12.90
N LYS A 159 15.71 -18.83 12.04
CA LYS A 159 14.94 -19.29 10.86
C LYS A 159 13.72 -20.13 11.24
N SER A 160 13.67 -20.64 12.47
CA SER A 160 12.49 -21.30 13.06
C SER A 160 11.36 -20.32 13.38
N ASP A 161 11.67 -19.04 13.54
CA ASP A 161 10.75 -18.04 14.08
C ASP A 161 10.26 -17.13 12.96
N LEU A 162 9.57 -17.69 11.98
CA LEU A 162 9.16 -16.99 10.76
C LEU A 162 8.33 -15.73 11.06
N ASN A 163 7.51 -15.76 12.10
CA ASN A 163 6.72 -14.61 12.53
C ASN A 163 7.58 -13.40 12.93
N ASN A 164 8.75 -13.62 13.54
CA ASN A 164 9.66 -12.52 13.92
C ASN A 164 10.30 -11.84 12.70
N TRP A 165 10.30 -12.52 11.55
CA TRP A 165 10.73 -11.93 10.28
C TRP A 165 9.66 -11.04 9.63
N SER A 166 8.45 -10.97 10.19
CA SER A 166 7.34 -10.22 9.58
C SER A 166 7.71 -8.78 9.28
N ALA A 167 7.52 -8.39 8.02
CA ALA A 167 7.56 -6.99 7.64
C ALA A 167 6.38 -6.24 8.26
N VAL A 168 6.68 -5.15 8.96
CA VAL A 168 5.66 -4.27 9.53
C VAL A 168 5.75 -2.92 8.85
N LEU A 169 4.67 -2.52 8.19
CA LEU A 169 4.61 -1.27 7.45
C LEU A 169 3.91 -0.20 8.28
N LEU A 170 4.62 0.88 8.58
CA LEU A 170 4.06 2.09 9.18
C LEU A 170 3.59 3.03 8.08
N LEU A 171 2.29 3.28 8.02
CA LEU A 171 1.68 4.31 7.20
C LEU A 171 1.47 5.55 8.04
N LYS A 172 2.10 6.67 7.68
CA LYS A 172 1.75 7.99 8.19
C LYS A 172 0.79 8.65 7.21
N HIS A 173 -0.30 9.24 7.70
CA HIS A 173 -1.21 10.08 6.93
C HIS A 173 -1.47 11.38 7.69
N GLY A 174 -0.92 12.50 7.24
CA GLY A 174 -0.93 13.75 7.98
C GLY A 174 -0.25 13.61 9.35
N LYS A 175 -1.01 13.73 10.44
CA LYS A 175 -0.51 13.55 11.83
C LYS A 175 -0.76 12.13 12.38
N ASN A 176 -1.53 11.31 11.67
CA ASN A 176 -1.93 9.99 12.13
C ASN A 176 -0.96 8.93 11.63
N PHE A 177 -0.84 7.86 12.41
CA PHE A 177 0.06 6.75 12.13
C PHE A 177 -0.71 5.44 12.26
N TYR A 178 -0.50 4.55 11.30
CA TYR A 178 -1.17 3.27 11.19
C TYR A 178 -0.15 2.16 11.02
N CYS A 179 -0.14 1.22 11.95
CA CYS A 179 0.75 0.06 11.90
C CYS A 179 0.04 -1.08 11.17
N CYS A 180 0.60 -1.54 10.04
CA CYS A 180 0.07 -2.66 9.29
C CYS A 180 0.94 -3.90 9.57
N LYS A 181 0.47 -4.77 10.47
CA LYS A 181 1.07 -6.08 10.77
C LYS A 181 0.01 -7.18 10.65
N THR A 182 0.47 -8.43 10.58
CA THR A 182 -0.35 -9.64 10.36
C THR A 182 -1.35 -10.00 11.46
N VAL A 183 -1.54 -9.14 12.46
CA VAL A 183 -2.44 -9.39 13.60
C VAL A 183 -3.12 -8.14 14.12
N GLU A 184 -2.84 -6.94 13.59
CA GLU A 184 -3.43 -5.71 14.10
C GLU A 184 -3.20 -4.53 13.14
N PHE A 185 -4.25 -3.74 12.97
CA PHE A 185 -4.15 -2.37 12.51
C PHE A 185 -4.54 -1.48 13.66
N SER A 186 -3.58 -0.73 14.20
CA SER A 186 -3.84 0.24 15.26
C SER A 186 -3.50 1.64 14.78
N GLU A 187 -4.40 2.58 15.08
CA GLU A 187 -4.09 4.00 15.02
C GLU A 187 -3.22 4.31 16.24
N SER A 188 -1.93 4.57 16.02
CA SER A 188 -1.08 5.04 17.10
C SER A 188 -1.25 6.55 17.21
N GLN A 189 -1.97 7.00 18.24
CA GLN A 189 -2.00 8.40 18.65
C GLN A 189 -0.57 8.82 19.05
N ASN A 190 0.00 9.75 18.28
CA ASN A 190 1.16 10.59 18.59
C ASN A 190 2.32 9.90 19.36
N LEU A 191 3.22 9.22 18.64
CA LEU A 191 4.58 8.93 19.14
C LEU A 191 5.45 10.19 19.05
N SER A 192 5.06 11.26 19.74
CA SER A 192 5.94 12.38 20.08
C SER A 192 6.28 12.28 21.56
N HIS A 193 7.56 12.10 21.85
CA HIS A 193 8.20 11.93 23.17
C HIS A 193 8.30 10.50 23.69
N ARG A 194 9.42 9.84 23.34
CA ARG A 194 10.49 9.52 24.30
C ARG A 194 11.84 9.74 23.66
#